data_AF-A0A3R7SJB2-F1
#
_entry.id   AF-A0A3R7SJB2-F1
#
_cell.length_a   1.000
_cell.length_b   1.000
_cell.length_c   1.000
_cell.angle_alpha   90.00
_cell.angle_beta   90.00
_cell.angle_gamma   90.00
#
_symmetry.space_group_name_H-M   'P 1'
#
loop_
_entity.id
_entity.type
_entity.pdbx_description
1 polymer ?
#
loop_
_entity_poly.entity_id
_entity_poly.type
_entity_poly.pdbx_seq_one_letter_code
_entity_poly.pdbx_strand_id
1 'polypeptide(L)'
;MKVLVLLALVAAAAAWPGFGFQADAGGVSDAQKQHDVNFLLHKIYGEIRDSNLKAKADSFDPEADLSHYSDDGAAVQKLMRDLKDHRLLEQKHWFSLFNPRQLIHSPLAEHVVLPPLYEVTPHLFTNSEVIEAAYRAKQTQTPGKFQSSFTGTKKNPEQRVAYFGEDIGMNTHHVTWHMEFPFWWQDSYSHHLDRKGENFFWVHHQLTVRFDAERLSNYLDPVGELHWDKPIVQGFAPHTTYKYGGQFPSRPDNVDFEDVDGVARIRDLLIVESRIRDAIAHGYIVDRLAIALTS
;
A
#
# COMPACT_ATOMS: atom_id res chain seq x y z
N MET A 1 -7.32 -16.18 11.12
CA MET A 1 -7.62 -16.29 9.67
C MET A 1 -8.95 -15.63 9.26
N LYS A 2 -10.04 -15.76 10.04
CA LYS A 2 -11.38 -15.26 9.69
C LYS A 2 -11.48 -13.75 9.37
N VAL A 3 -10.71 -12.88 10.02
CA VAL A 3 -10.78 -11.41 9.83
C VAL A 3 -10.21 -10.94 8.48
N LEU A 4 -9.18 -11.60 7.94
CA LEU A 4 -8.58 -11.25 6.65
C LEU A 4 -9.37 -11.82 5.47
N VAL A 5 -9.94 -13.01 5.66
CA VAL A 5 -10.95 -13.57 4.76
C VAL A 5 -12.18 -12.64 4.71
N LEU A 6 -12.53 -11.98 5.84
CA LEU A 6 -13.55 -10.94 5.89
C LEU A 6 -13.20 -9.67 5.09
N LEU A 7 -11.96 -9.17 5.09
CA LEU A 7 -11.61 -7.99 4.28
C LEU A 7 -11.68 -8.27 2.77
N ALA A 8 -11.35 -9.50 2.35
CA ALA A 8 -11.54 -9.95 0.97
C ALA A 8 -13.03 -10.20 0.63
N LEU A 9 -13.85 -10.60 1.60
CA LEU A 9 -15.25 -10.99 1.40
C LEU A 9 -16.28 -9.91 1.75
N VAL A 10 -15.99 -8.91 2.57
CA VAL A 10 -16.93 -7.82 2.89
C VAL A 10 -17.08 -6.87 1.71
N ALA A 11 -16.05 -6.74 0.88
CA ALA A 11 -16.18 -6.13 -0.43
C ALA A 11 -17.13 -6.90 -1.37
N ALA A 12 -17.29 -8.22 -1.18
CA ALA A 12 -18.31 -9.01 -1.88
C ALA A 12 -19.67 -8.98 -1.16
N ALA A 13 -19.69 -8.77 0.16
CA ALA A 13 -20.89 -8.80 0.98
C ALA A 13 -21.76 -7.53 0.87
N ALA A 14 -21.23 -6.43 0.32
CA ALA A 14 -22.02 -5.25 -0.04
C ALA A 14 -23.03 -5.53 -1.18
N ALA A 15 -22.96 -6.69 -1.84
CA ALA A 15 -23.90 -7.13 -2.88
C ALA A 15 -25.06 -8.01 -2.36
N TRP A 16 -25.23 -8.18 -1.04
CA TRP A 16 -26.24 -9.11 -0.50
C TRP A 16 -27.66 -8.49 -0.47
N PRO A 17 -28.68 -9.09 -1.13
CA PRO A 17 -30.11 -8.70 -0.98
C PRO A 17 -30.75 -9.08 0.37
N GLY A 18 -29.95 -9.53 1.34
CA GLY A 18 -30.33 -10.04 2.65
C GLY A 18 -29.41 -9.54 3.77
N PHE A 19 -28.62 -8.49 3.50
CA PHE A 19 -28.09 -7.57 4.51
C PHE A 19 -29.27 -6.81 5.16
N GLY A 20 -30.10 -7.52 5.92
CA GLY A 20 -31.31 -6.98 6.50
C GLY A 20 -31.03 -6.10 7.71
N PHE A 21 -31.02 -4.78 7.51
CA PHE A 21 -31.71 -3.84 8.40
C PHE A 21 -32.36 -2.76 7.53
N GLN A 22 -33.69 -2.81 7.49
CA GLN A 22 -34.61 -1.82 6.92
C GLN A 22 -34.22 -1.33 5.51
N ALA A 23 -34.58 -2.16 4.53
CA ALA A 23 -34.59 -1.77 3.14
C ALA A 23 -35.56 -0.60 2.92
N ASP A 24 -35.03 0.61 2.91
CA ASP A 24 -35.58 1.61 2.01
C ASP A 24 -35.27 1.15 0.58
N ALA A 25 -36.22 1.29 -0.31
CA ALA A 25 -36.20 0.70 -1.65
C ALA A 25 -34.97 1.16 -2.47
N GLY A 26 -33.87 0.40 -2.44
CA GLY A 26 -32.67 0.63 -3.27
C GLY A 26 -31.33 0.48 -2.53
N GLY A 27 -30.91 -0.75 -2.21
CA GLY A 27 -29.54 -1.06 -1.75
C GLY A 27 -29.19 -0.70 -0.30
N VAL A 28 -27.98 -1.05 0.13
CA VAL A 28 -27.42 -0.69 1.46
C VAL A 28 -27.08 0.81 1.47
N SER A 29 -27.47 1.53 2.52
CA SER A 29 -27.19 2.97 2.63
C SER A 29 -25.69 3.27 2.72
N ASP A 30 -25.26 4.40 2.17
CA ASP A 30 -23.85 4.82 2.21
C ASP A 30 -23.35 5.01 3.64
N ALA A 31 -24.23 5.44 4.56
CA ALA A 31 -23.92 5.51 5.99
C ALA A 31 -23.58 4.13 6.58
N GLN A 32 -24.31 3.08 6.20
CA GLN A 32 -24.03 1.72 6.65
C GLN A 32 -22.73 1.17 6.03
N LYS A 33 -22.47 1.44 4.74
CA LYS A 33 -21.20 1.06 4.10
C LYS A 33 -20.01 1.71 4.80
N GLN A 34 -20.12 3.01 5.09
CA GLN A 34 -19.08 3.77 5.80
C GLN A 34 -18.88 3.23 7.22
N HIS A 35 -19.97 2.91 7.93
CA HIS A 35 -19.92 2.28 9.24
C HIS A 35 -19.13 0.97 9.18
N ASP A 36 -19.50 0.06 8.27
CA ASP A 36 -18.88 -1.25 8.16
C ASP A 36 -17.38 -1.16 7.85
N VAL A 37 -16.98 -0.28 6.92
CA VAL A 37 -15.56 -0.05 6.60
C VAL A 37 -14.79 0.52 7.80
N ASN A 38 -15.34 1.50 8.51
CA ASN A 38 -14.69 2.06 9.69
C ASN A 38 -14.46 1.01 10.78
N PHE A 39 -15.45 0.16 11.04
CA PHE A 39 -15.35 -0.88 12.06
C PHE A 39 -14.47 -2.07 11.67
N LEU A 40 -14.33 -2.35 10.37
CA LEU A 40 -13.35 -3.32 9.86
C LEU A 40 -11.91 -2.84 10.05
N LEU A 41 -11.66 -1.54 9.82
CA LEU A 41 -10.33 -0.95 9.95
C LEU A 41 -9.98 -0.56 11.39
N HIS A 42 -10.97 -0.51 12.27
CA HIS A 42 -10.76 -0.16 13.68
C HIS A 42 -9.98 -1.25 14.43
N LYS A 43 -8.79 -0.90 14.92
CA LYS A 43 -7.90 -1.80 15.69
C LYS A 43 -7.58 -3.09 14.96
N ILE A 44 -7.12 -2.94 13.72
CA ILE A 44 -6.90 -4.01 12.76
C ILE A 44 -5.98 -5.16 13.22
N TYR A 45 -5.11 -4.91 14.19
CA TYR A 45 -4.23 -5.93 14.77
C TYR A 45 -4.90 -6.80 15.84
N GLY A 46 -6.15 -6.51 16.20
CA GLY A 46 -6.94 -7.22 17.22
C GLY A 46 -8.16 -7.95 16.64
N GLU A 47 -9.09 -8.33 17.51
CA GLU A 47 -10.37 -8.90 17.10
C GLU A 47 -11.35 -7.83 16.60
N ILE A 48 -12.25 -8.22 15.70
CA ILE A 48 -13.39 -7.42 15.27
C ILE A 48 -14.25 -7.08 16.50
N ARG A 49 -14.51 -5.78 16.67
CA ARG A 49 -15.23 -5.26 17.84
C ARG A 49 -16.72 -5.09 17.64
N ASP A 50 -17.15 -4.88 16.41
CA ASP A 50 -18.56 -4.79 16.08
C ASP A 50 -19.18 -6.20 16.14
N SER A 51 -20.26 -6.33 16.92
CA SER A 51 -20.91 -7.63 17.16
C SER A 51 -21.52 -8.20 15.89
N ASN A 52 -22.03 -7.35 14.99
CA ASN A 52 -22.66 -7.78 13.75
C ASN A 52 -21.60 -8.28 12.77
N LEU A 53 -20.50 -7.56 12.61
CA LEU A 53 -19.36 -8.00 11.80
C LEU A 53 -18.71 -9.26 12.36
N LYS A 54 -18.62 -9.40 13.69
CA LYS A 54 -18.11 -10.63 14.32
C LYS A 54 -19.04 -11.83 14.09
N ALA A 55 -20.35 -11.65 14.26
CA ALA A 55 -21.34 -12.69 13.97
C ALA A 55 -21.26 -13.14 12.50
N LYS A 56 -21.18 -12.18 11.57
CA LYS A 56 -20.96 -12.46 10.14
C LYS A 56 -19.66 -13.21 9.90
N ALA A 57 -18.57 -12.83 10.56
CA ALA A 57 -17.28 -13.52 10.44
C ALA A 57 -17.32 -14.98 10.91
N ASP A 58 -18.19 -15.30 11.85
CA ASP A 58 -18.32 -16.65 12.38
C ASP A 58 -19.30 -17.52 11.59
N SER A 59 -20.34 -16.92 10.98
CA SER A 59 -21.39 -17.65 10.27
C SER A 59 -21.26 -17.65 8.75
N PHE A 60 -20.47 -16.75 8.16
CA PHE A 60 -20.41 -16.60 6.71
C PHE A 60 -19.57 -17.71 6.06
N ASP A 61 -20.23 -18.45 5.16
CA ASP A 61 -19.58 -19.41 4.27
C ASP A 61 -19.54 -18.82 2.85
N PRO A 62 -18.36 -18.45 2.33
CA PRO A 62 -18.23 -17.81 1.02
C PRO A 62 -18.50 -18.77 -0.15
N GLU A 63 -18.47 -20.09 0.07
CA GLU A 63 -18.73 -21.11 -0.96
C GLU A 63 -20.20 -21.53 -1.02
N ALA A 64 -21.04 -21.11 -0.05
CA ALA A 64 -22.42 -21.55 0.07
C ALA A 64 -23.35 -21.02 -1.02
N ASP A 65 -23.10 -19.81 -1.51
CA ASP A 65 -23.75 -19.23 -2.68
C ASP A 65 -22.65 -18.69 -3.60
N LEU A 66 -22.63 -19.13 -4.86
CA LEU A 66 -21.66 -18.66 -5.85
C LEU A 66 -22.30 -17.72 -6.88
N SER A 67 -23.64 -17.62 -6.88
CA SER A 67 -24.40 -16.92 -7.91
C SER A 67 -24.24 -15.40 -7.87
N HIS A 68 -23.76 -14.86 -6.75
CA HIS A 68 -23.56 -13.43 -6.55
C HIS A 68 -22.17 -12.93 -6.98
N TYR A 69 -21.24 -13.82 -7.31
CA TYR A 69 -19.92 -13.42 -7.82
C TYR A 69 -19.97 -13.30 -9.34
N SER A 70 -19.38 -12.25 -9.89
CA SER A 70 -19.34 -12.00 -11.34
C SER A 70 -18.46 -13.00 -12.11
N ASP A 71 -17.65 -13.80 -11.42
CA ASP A 71 -16.75 -14.81 -11.97
C ASP A 71 -17.19 -16.24 -11.64
N ASP A 72 -18.49 -16.44 -11.38
CA ASP A 72 -19.09 -17.71 -10.97
C ASP A 72 -18.41 -18.35 -9.74
N GLY A 73 -17.79 -17.51 -8.89
CA GLY A 73 -17.14 -17.92 -7.66
C GLY A 73 -15.71 -18.46 -7.82
N ALA A 74 -15.10 -18.36 -9.01
CA ALA A 74 -13.78 -18.90 -9.28
C ALA A 74 -12.68 -18.32 -8.35
N ALA A 75 -12.70 -17.01 -8.10
CA ALA A 75 -11.76 -16.36 -7.19
C ALA A 75 -11.93 -16.83 -5.74
N VAL A 76 -13.18 -17.02 -5.29
CA VAL A 76 -13.50 -17.48 -3.95
C VAL A 76 -13.04 -18.92 -3.75
N GLN A 77 -13.33 -19.81 -4.71
CA GLN A 77 -12.84 -21.19 -4.66
C GLN A 77 -11.32 -21.26 -4.64
N LYS A 78 -10.62 -20.39 -5.40
CA LYS A 78 -9.16 -20.31 -5.33
C LYS A 78 -8.69 -19.89 -3.94
N LEU A 79 -9.24 -18.80 -3.38
CA LEU A 79 -8.88 -18.31 -2.05
C LEU A 79 -9.16 -19.35 -0.96
N MET A 80 -10.29 -20.04 -1.04
CA MET A 80 -10.69 -21.05 -0.07
C MET A 80 -9.85 -22.33 -0.19
N ARG A 81 -9.39 -22.69 -1.39
CA ARG A 81 -8.37 -23.73 -1.55
C ARG A 81 -7.05 -23.34 -0.90
N ASP A 82 -6.52 -22.15 -1.19
CA ASP A 82 -5.28 -21.68 -0.57
C ASP A 82 -5.40 -21.57 0.97
N LEU A 83 -6.60 -21.24 1.48
CA LEU A 83 -6.93 -21.26 2.91
C LEU A 83 -6.90 -22.67 3.50
N LYS A 84 -7.58 -23.63 2.87
CA LYS A 84 -7.66 -25.04 3.29
C LYS A 84 -6.30 -25.74 3.21
N ASP A 85 -5.48 -25.37 2.22
CA ASP A 85 -4.13 -25.90 2.00
C ASP A 85 -3.06 -25.22 2.89
N HIS A 86 -3.45 -24.31 3.79
CA HIS A 86 -2.55 -23.56 4.67
C HIS A 86 -1.46 -22.77 3.91
N ARG A 87 -1.79 -22.26 2.72
CA ARG A 87 -0.88 -21.48 1.86
C ARG A 87 -1.00 -19.97 2.04
N LEU A 88 -1.94 -19.51 2.87
CA LEU A 88 -2.07 -18.10 3.22
C LEU A 88 -1.02 -17.71 4.26
N LEU A 89 -0.51 -16.48 4.12
CA LEU A 89 0.39 -15.89 5.11
C LEU A 89 -0.28 -15.80 6.49
N GLU A 90 0.47 -16.14 7.53
CA GLU A 90 -0.04 -16.10 8.90
C GLU A 90 -0.46 -14.68 9.32
N GLN A 91 -1.42 -14.60 10.26
CA GLN A 91 -1.79 -13.32 10.86
C GLN A 91 -0.64 -12.75 11.68
N LYS A 92 -0.63 -11.41 11.83
CA LYS A 92 0.44 -10.68 12.55
C LYS A 92 1.81 -10.83 11.90
N HIS A 93 1.82 -10.94 10.58
CA HIS A 93 3.00 -10.77 9.76
C HIS A 93 2.94 -9.40 9.05
N TRP A 94 4.04 -8.93 8.46
CA TRP A 94 3.98 -7.79 7.55
C TRP A 94 3.05 -8.15 6.38
N PHE A 95 1.97 -7.39 6.22
CA PHE A 95 0.93 -7.66 5.24
C PHE A 95 0.42 -6.33 4.69
N SER A 96 0.25 -6.25 3.36
CA SER A 96 -0.38 -5.09 2.73
C SER A 96 -1.88 -5.22 2.84
N LEU A 97 -2.48 -4.29 3.58
CA LEU A 97 -3.83 -4.40 4.08
C LEU A 97 -4.91 -4.10 3.03
N PHE A 98 -4.52 -3.52 1.91
CA PHE A 98 -5.42 -3.03 0.90
C PHE A 98 -5.26 -3.88 -0.34
N ASN A 99 -6.38 -4.44 -0.80
CA ASN A 99 -6.54 -4.71 -2.21
C ASN A 99 -7.32 -3.51 -2.78
N PRO A 100 -6.61 -2.52 -3.37
CA PRO A 100 -7.21 -1.31 -3.92
C PRO A 100 -8.35 -1.59 -4.92
N ARG A 101 -8.32 -2.77 -5.56
CA ARG A 101 -9.36 -3.20 -6.51
C ARG A 101 -10.75 -3.15 -5.90
N GLN A 102 -10.91 -3.61 -4.65
CA GLN A 102 -12.22 -3.72 -4.01
C GLN A 102 -12.71 -2.42 -3.39
N LEU A 103 -11.81 -1.53 -2.94
CA LEU A 103 -12.21 -0.32 -2.22
C LEU A 103 -12.24 0.91 -3.11
N ILE A 104 -11.32 1.05 -4.07
CA ILE A 104 -11.24 2.24 -4.93
C ILE A 104 -11.94 2.00 -6.27
N HIS A 105 -11.78 0.81 -6.86
CA HIS A 105 -12.28 0.53 -8.21
C HIS A 105 -13.61 -0.24 -8.24
N SER A 106 -14.21 -0.52 -7.08
CA SER A 106 -15.50 -1.21 -6.99
C SER A 106 -16.64 -0.20 -6.96
N PRO A 107 -17.68 -0.34 -7.82
CA PRO A 107 -18.90 0.45 -7.71
C PRO A 107 -19.59 0.34 -6.34
N LEU A 108 -19.36 -0.77 -5.62
CA LEU A 108 -19.96 -0.99 -4.29
C LEU A 108 -19.38 -0.07 -3.21
N ALA A 109 -18.17 0.42 -3.40
CA ALA A 109 -17.47 1.32 -2.48
C ALA A 109 -17.55 2.79 -2.90
N GLU A 110 -18.37 3.11 -3.91
CA GLU A 110 -18.65 4.48 -4.30
C GLU A 110 -19.20 5.27 -3.09
N HIS A 111 -18.70 6.51 -2.92
CA HIS A 111 -18.95 7.40 -1.78
C HIS A 111 -18.42 6.97 -0.40
N VAL A 112 -17.67 5.86 -0.31
CA VAL A 112 -17.00 5.49 0.94
C VAL A 112 -15.67 6.24 1.07
N VAL A 113 -15.49 6.91 2.21
CA VAL A 113 -14.24 7.61 2.54
C VAL A 113 -13.36 6.69 3.37
N LEU A 114 -12.14 6.43 2.90
CA LEU A 114 -11.18 5.62 3.64
C LEU A 114 -10.60 6.43 4.81
N PRO A 115 -10.53 5.84 6.02
CA PRO A 115 -9.71 6.39 7.08
C PRO A 115 -8.25 6.51 6.62
N PRO A 116 -7.54 7.57 7.05
CA PRO A 116 -6.16 7.75 6.66
C PRO A 116 -5.27 6.60 7.17
N LEU A 117 -4.33 6.15 6.34
CA LEU A 117 -3.48 5.00 6.65
C LEU A 117 -2.58 5.20 7.87
N TYR A 118 -2.23 6.45 8.18
CA TYR A 118 -1.47 6.79 9.38
C TYR A 118 -2.27 6.57 10.68
N GLU A 119 -3.60 6.46 10.63
CA GLU A 119 -4.44 6.08 11.78
C GLU A 119 -4.70 4.57 11.83
N VAL A 120 -4.84 3.93 10.66
CA VAL A 120 -5.08 2.47 10.56
C VAL A 120 -3.81 1.68 10.90
N THR A 121 -2.68 2.09 10.35
CA THR A 121 -1.37 1.46 10.51
C THR A 121 -0.29 2.48 10.91
N PRO A 122 -0.36 3.04 12.14
CA PRO A 122 0.54 4.13 12.56
C PRO A 122 2.02 3.75 12.55
N HIS A 123 2.35 2.47 12.71
CA HIS A 123 3.72 1.93 12.64
C HIS A 123 4.48 2.29 11.35
N LEU A 124 3.78 2.54 10.25
CA LEU A 124 4.39 2.89 8.96
C LEU A 124 4.62 4.40 8.78
N PHE A 125 4.08 5.23 9.67
CA PHE A 125 4.07 6.68 9.57
C PHE A 125 4.61 7.37 10.83
N THR A 126 5.15 6.60 11.79
CA THR A 126 5.53 7.12 13.10
C THR A 126 6.81 6.46 13.60
N ASN A 127 7.73 7.30 14.08
CA ASN A 127 9.04 6.87 14.56
C ASN A 127 8.92 5.97 15.80
N SER A 128 9.90 5.08 15.96
CA SER A 128 9.87 4.04 17.00
C SER A 128 9.79 4.62 18.41
N GLU A 129 10.46 5.75 18.66
CA GLU A 129 10.41 6.45 19.96
C GLU A 129 8.97 6.82 20.36
N VAL A 130 8.20 7.36 19.41
CA VAL A 130 6.81 7.77 19.64
C VAL A 130 5.92 6.54 19.80
N ILE A 131 6.15 5.48 19.01
CA ILE A 131 5.45 4.21 19.17
C ILE A 131 5.70 3.59 20.55
N GLU A 132 6.94 3.60 21.04
CA GLU A 132 7.31 3.11 22.36
C GLU A 132 6.68 3.95 23.48
N ALA A 133 6.62 5.27 23.32
CA ALA A 133 5.91 6.14 24.26
C ALA A 133 4.41 5.82 24.30
N ALA A 134 3.79 5.58 23.14
CA ALA A 134 2.41 5.14 23.05
C ALA A 134 2.18 3.77 23.71
N TYR A 135 3.13 2.83 23.59
CA TYR A 135 3.08 1.55 24.28
C TYR A 135 3.17 1.70 25.79
N ARG A 136 4.08 2.54 26.30
CA ARG A 136 4.19 2.85 27.72
C ARG A 136 2.90 3.45 28.27
N ALA A 137 2.33 4.43 27.58
CA ALA A 137 1.04 5.02 27.95
C ALA A 137 -0.11 4.02 27.98
N LYS A 138 -0.12 3.04 27.06
CA LYS A 138 -1.09 1.95 27.08
C LYS A 138 -0.91 1.03 28.29
N GLN A 139 0.34 0.73 28.65
CA GLN A 139 0.69 -0.11 29.81
C GLN A 139 0.39 0.57 31.16
N THR A 140 0.49 1.89 31.24
CA THR A 140 0.15 2.68 32.45
C THR A 140 -1.29 3.19 32.43
N GLN A 141 -2.08 2.87 31.39
CA GLN A 141 -3.45 3.33 31.17
C GLN A 141 -3.60 4.86 31.27
N THR A 142 -2.54 5.61 30.92
CA THR A 142 -2.53 7.07 31.00
C THR A 142 -2.60 7.64 29.58
N PRO A 143 -3.66 8.36 29.21
CA PRO A 143 -3.71 9.06 27.92
C PRO A 143 -2.55 10.06 27.81
N GLY A 144 -1.95 10.15 26.62
CA GLY A 144 -0.82 11.04 26.38
C GLY A 144 -0.83 11.59 24.95
N LYS A 145 -0.19 12.74 24.79
CA LYS A 145 0.16 13.32 23.48
C LYS A 145 1.67 13.35 23.39
N PHE A 146 2.22 12.77 22.33
CA PHE A 146 3.66 12.65 22.13
C PHE A 146 4.09 13.52 20.98
N GLN A 147 5.16 14.29 21.16
CA GLN A 147 5.76 15.03 20.07
C GLN A 147 6.62 14.09 19.25
N SER A 148 6.42 14.11 17.93
CA SER A 148 7.31 13.43 16.98
C SER A 148 8.39 14.39 16.52
N SER A 149 9.58 13.85 16.26
CA SER A 149 10.68 14.58 15.64
C SER A 149 11.16 13.82 14.41
N PHE A 150 11.61 14.55 13.39
CA PHE A 150 12.11 13.95 12.15
C PHE A 150 13.39 13.15 12.38
N THR A 151 13.63 12.16 11.52
CA THR A 151 14.80 11.29 11.67
C THR A 151 16.13 12.02 11.39
N GLY A 152 17.23 11.35 11.70
CA GLY A 152 18.58 11.86 11.45
C GLY A 152 19.09 12.85 12.49
N THR A 153 20.18 13.52 12.16
CA THR A 153 20.83 14.50 13.04
C THR A 153 21.19 15.75 12.26
N LYS A 154 21.36 16.90 12.96
CA LYS A 154 21.70 18.18 12.33
C LYS A 154 23.02 18.16 11.54
N LYS A 155 23.85 17.15 11.77
CA LYS A 155 25.10 16.93 11.03
C LYS A 155 24.84 16.40 9.62
N ASN A 156 23.78 15.63 9.43
CA ASN A 156 23.39 15.15 8.11
C ASN A 156 22.62 16.27 7.38
N PRO A 157 23.14 16.82 6.28
CA PRO A 157 22.45 17.87 5.54
C PRO A 157 21.07 17.42 5.03
N GLU A 158 20.88 16.14 4.75
CA GLU A 158 19.63 15.58 4.25
C GLU A 158 18.49 15.69 5.29
N GLN A 159 18.81 15.78 6.58
CA GLN A 159 17.80 16.03 7.61
C GLN A 159 17.02 17.33 7.35
N ARG A 160 17.64 18.33 6.70
CA ARG A 160 16.99 19.62 6.45
C ARG A 160 15.72 19.49 5.62
N VAL A 161 15.66 18.47 4.76
CA VAL A 161 14.49 18.18 3.90
C VAL A 161 13.68 16.97 4.38
N ALA A 162 13.97 16.45 5.58
CA ALA A 162 13.22 15.32 6.15
C ALA A 162 11.73 15.65 6.32
N TYR A 163 11.37 16.92 6.55
CA TYR A 163 9.98 17.36 6.63
C TYR A 163 9.17 17.11 5.35
N PHE A 164 9.82 16.95 4.20
CA PHE A 164 9.14 16.64 2.94
C PHE A 164 8.91 15.13 2.79
N GLY A 165 9.97 14.33 2.98
CA GLY A 165 9.93 12.88 2.80
C GLY A 165 9.24 12.12 3.93
N GLU A 166 9.25 12.66 5.14
CA GLU A 166 8.60 12.07 6.33
C GLU A 166 7.22 12.68 6.61
N ASP A 167 6.74 13.62 5.78
CA ASP A 167 5.40 14.16 5.93
C ASP A 167 4.36 13.05 5.72
N ILE A 168 3.42 12.96 6.66
CA ILE A 168 2.35 11.95 6.61
C ILE A 168 1.41 12.17 5.43
N GLY A 169 1.21 13.42 5.01
CA GLY A 169 0.40 13.78 3.85
C GLY A 169 1.07 13.37 2.54
N MET A 170 2.37 13.63 2.39
CA MET A 170 3.16 13.23 1.23
C MET A 170 3.22 11.71 1.07
N ASN A 171 3.45 10.99 2.17
CA ASN A 171 3.43 9.53 2.17
C ASN A 171 2.03 8.98 1.83
N THR A 172 0.98 9.61 2.36
CA THR A 172 -0.42 9.27 2.03
C THR A 172 -0.75 9.54 0.57
N HIS A 173 -0.27 10.66 0.01
CA HIS A 173 -0.43 10.98 -1.40
C HIS A 173 0.21 9.90 -2.29
N HIS A 174 1.46 9.54 -2.02
CA HIS A 174 2.21 8.57 -2.80
C HIS A 174 1.55 7.18 -2.79
N VAL A 175 1.15 6.68 -1.62
CA VAL A 175 0.47 5.38 -1.53
C VAL A 175 -0.90 5.42 -2.19
N THR A 176 -1.67 6.50 -2.03
CA THR A 176 -3.01 6.64 -2.64
C THR A 176 -2.90 6.62 -4.17
N TRP A 177 -1.92 7.30 -4.75
CA TRP A 177 -1.66 7.25 -6.19
C TRP A 177 -1.39 5.82 -6.67
N HIS A 178 -0.59 5.05 -5.94
CA HIS A 178 -0.35 3.64 -6.24
C HIS A 178 -1.57 2.73 -6.02
N MET A 179 -2.51 3.14 -5.18
CA MET A 179 -3.78 2.43 -5.00
C MET A 179 -4.75 2.71 -6.16
N GLU A 180 -4.77 3.93 -6.70
CA GLU A 180 -5.57 4.31 -7.89
C GLU A 180 -4.98 3.79 -9.21
N PHE A 181 -3.64 3.72 -9.32
CA PHE A 181 -2.94 3.24 -10.51
C PHE A 181 -2.03 2.03 -10.19
N PRO A 182 -2.60 0.89 -9.75
CA PRO A 182 -1.78 -0.24 -9.34
C PRO A 182 -1.01 -0.84 -10.52
N PHE A 183 0.26 -1.19 -10.27
CA PHE A 183 1.13 -1.78 -11.30
C PHE A 183 0.64 -3.16 -11.76
N TRP A 184 -0.05 -3.90 -10.90
CA TRP A 184 -0.59 -5.24 -11.14
C TRP A 184 -2.00 -5.22 -11.77
N TRP A 185 -2.55 -4.04 -12.06
CA TRP A 185 -3.87 -3.90 -12.70
C TRP A 185 -3.90 -4.60 -14.06
N GLN A 186 -5.00 -5.29 -14.32
CA GLN A 186 -5.31 -5.90 -15.61
C GLN A 186 -6.71 -5.45 -16.01
N ASP A 187 -6.90 -5.10 -17.28
CA ASP A 187 -8.18 -4.57 -17.78
C ASP A 187 -9.33 -5.57 -17.61
N SER A 188 -9.03 -6.87 -17.53
CA SER A 188 -9.99 -7.93 -17.22
C SER A 188 -10.62 -7.83 -15.83
N TYR A 189 -10.09 -6.98 -14.93
CA TYR A 189 -10.59 -6.87 -13.57
C TYR A 189 -11.84 -6.02 -13.42
N SER A 190 -11.98 -4.95 -14.20
CA SER A 190 -13.12 -4.03 -14.13
C SER A 190 -13.14 -3.15 -15.38
N HIS A 191 -12.13 -2.30 -15.55
CA HIS A 191 -12.03 -1.33 -16.64
C HIS A 191 -10.57 -1.04 -16.99
N HIS A 192 -10.36 -0.40 -18.13
CA HIS A 192 -9.05 0.11 -18.54
C HIS A 192 -8.70 1.39 -17.79
N LEU A 193 -7.48 1.46 -17.25
CA LEU A 193 -6.96 2.68 -16.62
C LEU A 193 -6.21 3.51 -17.68
N ASP A 194 -6.90 4.53 -18.20
CA ASP A 194 -6.38 5.36 -19.28
C ASP A 194 -5.09 6.10 -18.89
N ARG A 195 -4.14 6.16 -19.83
CA ARG A 195 -2.84 6.83 -19.71
C ARG A 195 -2.05 6.50 -18.43
N LYS A 196 -2.28 5.33 -17.83
CA LYS A 196 -1.61 4.89 -16.58
C LYS A 196 -0.08 5.00 -16.66
N GLY A 197 0.52 4.60 -17.79
CA GLY A 197 1.96 4.67 -17.99
C GLY A 197 2.51 6.10 -18.05
N GLU A 198 1.78 7.01 -18.71
CA GLU A 198 2.14 8.43 -18.78
C GLU A 198 1.98 9.12 -17.43
N ASN A 199 0.87 8.84 -16.73
CA ASN A 199 0.64 9.35 -15.37
C ASN A 199 1.70 8.86 -14.39
N PHE A 200 2.19 7.62 -14.53
CA PHE A 200 3.31 7.11 -13.74
C PHE A 200 4.55 7.96 -13.93
N PHE A 201 4.94 8.26 -15.17
CA PHE A 201 6.06 9.18 -15.44
C PHE A 201 5.80 10.56 -14.83
N TRP A 202 4.63 11.13 -15.08
CA TRP A 202 4.30 12.50 -14.69
C TRP A 202 4.33 12.71 -13.18
N VAL A 203 3.70 11.83 -12.40
CA VAL A 203 3.65 11.98 -10.93
C VAL A 203 5.04 11.89 -10.32
N HIS A 204 5.87 10.92 -10.75
CA HIS A 204 7.22 10.75 -10.22
C HIS A 204 8.13 11.90 -10.64
N HIS A 205 7.99 12.39 -11.88
CA HIS A 205 8.70 13.58 -12.33
C HIS A 205 8.34 14.82 -11.48
N GLN A 206 7.05 15.07 -11.26
CA GLN A 206 6.59 16.21 -10.43
C GLN A 206 7.05 16.09 -8.98
N LEU A 207 7.04 14.88 -8.40
CA LEU A 207 7.54 14.63 -7.05
C LEU A 207 9.04 14.92 -6.95
N THR A 208 9.86 14.48 -7.92
CA THR A 208 11.30 14.78 -7.95
C THR A 208 11.56 16.27 -8.07
N VAL A 209 10.89 16.96 -9.00
CA VAL A 209 11.05 18.42 -9.18
C VAL A 209 10.64 19.17 -7.92
N ARG A 210 9.54 18.75 -7.28
CA ARG A 210 9.11 19.35 -6.02
C ARG A 210 10.14 19.12 -4.91
N PHE A 211 10.69 17.92 -4.81
CA PHE A 211 11.74 17.63 -3.83
C PHE A 211 12.98 18.51 -4.06
N ASP A 212 13.43 18.66 -5.31
CA ASP A 212 14.53 19.55 -5.66
C ASP A 212 14.26 21.02 -5.29
N ALA A 213 13.01 21.48 -5.38
CA ALA A 213 12.65 22.83 -4.92
C ALA A 213 12.79 22.99 -3.39
N GLU A 214 12.45 21.96 -2.61
CA GLU A 214 12.69 21.94 -1.15
C GLU A 214 14.19 21.89 -0.83
N ARG A 215 14.97 21.13 -1.62
CA ARG A 215 16.44 21.07 -1.51
C ARG A 215 17.07 22.44 -1.75
N LEU A 216 16.67 23.11 -2.83
CA LEU A 216 17.13 24.47 -3.15
C LEU A 216 16.81 25.46 -2.03
N SER A 217 15.60 25.36 -1.45
CA SER A 217 15.17 26.19 -0.32
C SER A 217 16.02 25.98 0.94
N ASN A 218 16.69 24.82 1.05
CA ASN A 218 17.54 24.44 2.18
C ASN A 218 19.04 24.47 1.87
N TYR A 219 19.42 25.15 0.78
CA TYR A 219 20.81 25.28 0.30
C TYR A 219 21.48 23.92 0.04
N LEU A 220 20.73 22.99 -0.53
CA LEU A 220 21.22 21.70 -0.99
C LEU A 220 21.21 21.67 -2.52
N ASP A 221 22.19 20.98 -3.09
CA ASP A 221 22.21 20.72 -4.53
C ASP A 221 21.05 19.80 -4.93
N PRO A 222 20.55 19.87 -6.18
CA PRO A 222 19.57 18.93 -6.71
C PRO A 222 20.01 17.47 -6.52
N VAL A 223 19.05 16.55 -6.50
CA VAL A 223 19.36 15.13 -6.36
C VAL A 223 20.20 14.62 -7.54
N GLY A 224 21.17 13.77 -7.23
CA GLY A 224 21.91 13.03 -8.25
C GLY A 224 21.12 11.85 -8.79
N GLU A 225 21.44 11.42 -10.01
CA GLU A 225 20.90 10.20 -10.59
C GLU A 225 21.45 8.96 -9.89
N LEU A 226 20.61 7.93 -9.75
CA LEU A 226 21.03 6.62 -9.29
C LEU A 226 21.81 5.92 -10.40
N HIS A 227 23.00 5.42 -10.09
CA HIS A 227 23.77 4.57 -11.01
C HIS A 227 24.13 3.26 -10.32
N TRP A 228 23.87 2.13 -10.98
CA TRP A 228 24.09 0.79 -10.43
C TRP A 228 25.58 0.44 -10.22
N ASP A 229 26.48 1.12 -10.91
CA ASP A 229 27.94 0.93 -10.87
C ASP A 229 28.65 1.90 -9.91
N LYS A 230 27.90 2.76 -9.20
CA LYS A 230 28.45 3.73 -8.25
C LYS A 230 27.90 3.50 -6.85
N PRO A 231 28.65 3.87 -5.80
CA PRO A 231 28.16 3.82 -4.43
C PRO A 231 27.00 4.79 -4.21
N ILE A 232 26.03 4.34 -3.41
CA ILE A 232 24.99 5.19 -2.84
C ILE A 232 25.63 6.02 -1.74
N VAL A 233 25.95 7.27 -2.05
CA VAL A 233 26.61 8.19 -1.09
C VAL A 233 25.76 8.40 0.16
N GLN A 234 24.44 8.60 -0.02
CA GLN A 234 23.53 8.91 1.07
C GLN A 234 22.84 7.66 1.64
N GLY A 235 23.22 7.30 2.85
CA GLY A 235 22.57 6.29 3.67
C GLY A 235 21.26 6.80 4.28
N PHE A 236 20.57 5.90 4.97
CA PHE A 236 19.34 6.22 5.68
C PHE A 236 19.11 5.27 6.85
N ALA A 237 18.83 5.83 8.02
CA ALA A 237 18.42 5.09 9.21
C ALA A 237 16.96 5.45 9.52
N PRO A 238 15.99 4.57 9.22
CA PRO A 238 14.57 4.92 9.31
C PRO A 238 14.08 5.23 10.72
N HIS A 239 14.72 4.66 11.76
CA HIS A 239 14.25 4.73 13.15
C HIS A 239 12.76 4.37 13.34
N THR A 240 12.19 3.57 12.44
CA THR A 240 10.81 3.07 12.46
C THR A 240 10.80 1.57 12.76
N THR A 241 9.65 1.06 13.20
CA THR A 241 9.47 -0.37 13.52
C THR A 241 8.18 -0.88 12.91
N TYR A 242 8.23 -2.06 12.31
CA TYR A 242 7.02 -2.79 11.96
C TYR A 242 6.26 -3.13 13.24
N LYS A 243 4.92 -3.22 13.14
CA LYS A 243 4.10 -3.73 14.24
C LYS A 243 4.51 -5.16 14.62
N TYR A 244 4.82 -5.96 13.60
CA TYR A 244 5.34 -7.31 13.69
C TYR A 244 6.41 -7.45 12.59
N GLY A 245 7.64 -7.80 12.95
CA GLY A 245 8.78 -7.87 12.01
C GLY A 245 10.06 -7.17 12.48
N GLY A 246 9.98 -6.41 13.59
CA GLY A 246 11.14 -5.70 14.15
C GLY A 246 11.37 -4.32 13.54
N GLN A 247 12.57 -3.79 13.73
CA GLN A 247 12.95 -2.48 13.20
C GLN A 247 13.18 -2.52 11.69
N PHE A 248 12.92 -1.41 11.02
CA PHE A 248 13.27 -1.26 9.61
C PHE A 248 14.80 -1.31 9.44
N PRO A 249 15.31 -1.94 8.38
CA PRO A 249 16.74 -2.00 8.11
C PRO A 249 17.29 -0.60 7.83
N SER A 250 18.50 -0.34 8.32
CA SER A 250 19.25 0.89 8.01
C SER A 250 20.25 0.62 6.90
N ARG A 251 20.49 1.61 6.04
CA ARG A 251 21.53 1.57 5.00
C ARG A 251 22.64 2.56 5.37
N PRO A 252 23.91 2.13 5.48
CA PRO A 252 25.02 3.04 5.72
C PRO A 252 25.28 3.98 4.52
N ASP A 253 26.04 5.04 4.76
CA ASP A 253 26.55 5.94 3.72
C ASP A 253 27.62 5.24 2.86
N ASN A 254 27.75 5.64 1.60
CA ASN A 254 28.76 5.16 0.64
C ASN A 254 28.77 3.63 0.44
N VAL A 255 27.59 3.06 0.24
CA VAL A 255 27.43 1.61 0.03
C VAL A 255 27.27 1.30 -1.45
N ASP A 256 28.03 0.32 -1.94
CA ASP A 256 27.88 -0.21 -3.29
C ASP A 256 26.63 -1.08 -3.41
N PHE A 257 26.07 -1.17 -4.61
CA PHE A 257 25.01 -2.13 -4.88
C PHE A 257 25.53 -3.56 -4.77
N GLU A 258 24.72 -4.43 -4.20
CA GLU A 258 24.98 -5.86 -4.10
C GLU A 258 23.83 -6.66 -4.73
N ASP A 259 24.12 -7.86 -5.23
CA ASP A 259 23.11 -8.78 -5.71
C ASP A 259 22.22 -9.22 -4.55
N VAL A 260 20.90 -9.26 -4.78
CA VAL A 260 19.93 -9.65 -3.75
C VAL A 260 19.33 -11.00 -4.11
N ASP A 261 19.69 -12.02 -3.34
CA ASP A 261 19.23 -13.40 -3.52
C ASP A 261 17.70 -13.49 -3.56
N GLY A 262 17.18 -14.13 -4.60
CA GLY A 262 15.74 -14.30 -4.82
C GLY A 262 15.00 -13.04 -5.33
N VAL A 263 15.72 -11.93 -5.55
CA VAL A 263 15.14 -10.68 -6.07
C VAL A 263 15.70 -10.34 -7.45
N ALA A 264 16.95 -9.89 -7.52
CA ALA A 264 17.58 -9.48 -8.76
C ALA A 264 19.10 -9.36 -8.59
N ARG A 265 19.82 -9.56 -9.70
CA ARG A 265 21.24 -9.22 -9.79
C ARG A 265 21.40 -7.86 -10.44
N ILE A 266 22.46 -7.14 -10.08
CA ILE A 266 22.79 -5.81 -10.63
C ILE A 266 22.91 -5.87 -12.16
N ARG A 267 23.52 -6.94 -12.68
CA ARG A 267 23.62 -7.17 -14.12
C ARG A 267 22.26 -7.20 -14.80
N ASP A 268 21.26 -7.82 -14.18
CA ASP A 268 19.93 -7.94 -14.77
C ASP A 268 19.25 -6.56 -14.82
N LEU A 269 19.46 -5.71 -13.81
CA LEU A 269 18.97 -4.34 -13.76
C LEU A 269 19.61 -3.44 -14.84
N LEU A 270 20.93 -3.55 -15.02
CA LEU A 270 21.65 -2.85 -16.09
C LEU A 270 21.15 -3.25 -17.49
N ILE A 271 20.84 -4.53 -17.70
CA ILE A 271 20.27 -5.01 -18.97
C ILE A 271 18.85 -4.46 -19.19
N VAL A 272 18.03 -4.41 -18.13
CA VAL A 272 16.69 -3.81 -18.21
C VAL A 272 16.78 -2.33 -18.60
N GLU A 273 17.67 -1.57 -17.94
CA GLU A 273 17.89 -0.16 -18.26
C GLU A 273 18.35 0.02 -19.71
N SER A 274 19.33 -0.76 -20.17
CA SER A 274 19.83 -0.71 -21.54
C SER A 274 18.72 -0.97 -22.56
N ARG A 275 17.87 -1.98 -22.34
CA ARG A 275 16.78 -2.33 -23.26
C ARG A 275 15.74 -1.22 -23.36
N ILE A 276 15.46 -0.52 -22.25
CA ILE A 276 14.55 0.62 -22.25
C ILE A 276 15.16 1.77 -23.05
N ARG A 277 16.45 2.08 -22.83
CA ARG A 277 17.18 3.11 -23.59
C ARG A 277 17.23 2.78 -25.08
N ASP A 278 17.46 1.52 -25.43
CA ASP A 278 17.44 1.06 -26.82
C ASP A 278 16.07 1.26 -27.45
N ALA A 279 14.97 0.92 -26.77
CA ALA A 279 13.63 1.13 -27.29
C ALA A 279 13.33 2.62 -27.54
N ILE A 280 13.77 3.50 -26.63
CA ILE A 280 13.68 4.96 -26.80
C ILE A 280 14.49 5.42 -28.02
N ALA A 281 15.73 4.95 -28.15
CA ALA A 281 16.61 5.31 -29.26
C ALA A 281 16.10 4.83 -30.62
N HIS A 282 15.47 3.65 -30.66
CA HIS A 282 14.85 3.10 -31.87
C HIS A 282 13.51 3.78 -32.22
N GLY A 283 12.80 4.34 -31.23
CA GLY A 283 11.48 4.93 -31.41
C GLY A 283 10.32 3.93 -31.49
N TYR A 284 10.55 2.66 -31.12
CA TYR A 284 9.53 1.62 -31.06
C TYR A 284 9.86 0.58 -29.98
N ILE A 285 8.84 -0.12 -29.50
CA ILE A 285 8.98 -1.24 -28.55
C ILE A 285 8.78 -2.56 -29.31
N VAL A 286 9.47 -3.62 -28.91
CA VAL A 286 9.27 -4.96 -29.45
C VAL A 286 8.47 -5.80 -28.46
N ASP A 287 7.33 -6.34 -28.88
CA ASP A 287 6.50 -7.20 -28.03
C ASP A 287 7.06 -8.64 -27.92
N ARG A 288 6.35 -9.52 -27.19
CA ARG A 288 6.76 -10.93 -27.05
C ARG A 288 6.74 -11.72 -28.36
N LEU A 289 6.02 -11.25 -29.37
CA LEU A 289 5.91 -11.87 -30.69
C LEU A 289 6.91 -11.28 -31.70
N ALA A 290 7.86 -10.45 -31.21
CA ALA A 290 8.83 -9.73 -32.02
C ALA A 290 8.21 -8.72 -33.00
N ILE A 291 7.02 -8.20 -32.68
CA ILE A 291 6.33 -7.18 -33.46
C ILE A 291 6.70 -5.80 -32.92
N ALA A 292 7.05 -4.88 -33.82
CA ALA A 292 7.31 -3.48 -33.48
C ALA A 292 6.00 -2.75 -33.18
N LEU A 293 5.91 -2.16 -32.00
CA LEU A 293 4.83 -1.31 -31.55
C LEU A 293 5.32 0.14 -31.54
N THR A 294 4.67 0.99 -32.33
CA THR A 294 4.88 2.44 -32.30
C THR A 294 3.80 3.10 -31.46
N SER A 295 4.13 4.22 -30.81
CA SER A 295 3.17 5.08 -30.11
C SER A 295 2.10 5.63 -31.04
#